data_AF-A0A511MW60-F1
#
_entry.id   AF-A0A511MW60-F1
#
_cell.length_a   1.000
_cell.length_b   1.000
_cell.length_c   1.000
_cell.angle_alpha   90.00
_cell.angle_beta   90.00
_cell.angle_gamma   90.00
#
_symmetry.space_group_name_H-M   'P 1'
#
loop_
_entity.id
_entity.type
_entity.pdbx_description
1 polymer ?
#
loop_
_entity_poly.entity_id
_entity_poly.type
_entity_poly.pdbx_seq_one_letter_code
_entity_poly.pdbx_strand_id
1 'polypeptide(L)'
;MFRQTSPTHLKIGRGLILHLIYLAAANNALSPDEPTTMNKNVLVIAMEDLKTLPRDEDLRANLRYLEDKGYVQVEWTHDGTGDFKWVKLLPSGTDLVEGSTTDPGILFQRRQ
;
A
#
# COMPACT_ATOMS: atom_id res chain seq x y z
N MET A 1 8.97 17.16 -20.30
CA MET A 1 10.03 16.21 -19.89
C MET A 1 9.41 15.20 -18.94
N PHE A 2 9.07 13.99 -19.42
CA PHE A 2 8.50 12.93 -18.58
C PHE A 2 9.62 12.38 -17.67
N ARG A 3 9.60 12.70 -16.38
CA ARG A 3 10.42 11.97 -15.40
C ARG A 3 9.82 10.58 -15.29
N GLN A 4 10.45 9.58 -15.91
CA GLN A 4 10.14 8.18 -15.67
C GLN A 4 10.31 7.90 -14.17
N THR A 5 9.26 7.45 -13.50
CA THR A 5 9.34 6.98 -12.11
C THR A 5 10.35 5.83 -12.07
N SER A 6 11.41 5.97 -11.29
CA SER A 6 12.42 4.92 -11.16
C SER A 6 11.75 3.63 -10.66
N PRO A 7 12.00 2.46 -11.27
CA PRO A 7 11.40 1.19 -10.85
C PRO A 7 11.57 0.92 -9.35
N THR A 8 12.69 1.34 -8.77
CA THR A 8 12.97 1.21 -7.33
C THR A 8 11.98 1.99 -6.46
N HIS A 9 11.54 3.17 -6.88
CA HIS A 9 10.58 3.99 -6.12
C HIS A 9 9.22 3.29 -6.01
N LEU A 10 8.76 2.64 -7.08
CA LEU A 10 7.52 1.86 -7.06
C LEU A 10 7.64 0.66 -6.12
N LYS A 11 8.77 -0.07 -6.15
CA LYS A 11 8.99 -1.20 -5.23
C LYS A 11 8.97 -0.77 -3.76
N ILE A 12 9.59 0.37 -3.44
CA ILE A 12 9.57 0.94 -2.09
C ILE A 12 8.15 1.36 -1.71
N GLY A 13 7.43 2.04 -2.59
CA GLY A 13 6.05 2.46 -2.35
C GLY A 13 5.13 1.29 -2.03
N ARG A 14 5.25 0.17 -2.75
CA ARG A 14 4.51 -1.07 -2.48
C ARG A 14 4.80 -1.63 -1.09
N GLY A 15 6.08 -1.72 -0.72
CA GLY A 15 6.48 -2.20 0.60
C GLY A 15 5.97 -1.30 1.72
N LEU A 16 6.01 0.02 1.50
CA LEU A 16 5.50 1.00 2.45
C LEU A 16 3.98 0.88 2.66
N ILE A 17 3.18 0.73 1.61
CA ILE A 17 1.72 0.54 1.73
C ILE A 17 1.42 -0.68 2.61
N LEU A 18 2.03 -1.82 2.30
CA LEU A 18 1.83 -3.05 3.07
C LEU A 18 2.23 -2.86 4.54
N HIS A 19 3.39 -2.24 4.79
CA HIS A 19 3.87 -2.02 6.14
C HIS A 19 2.99 -1.06 6.94
N LEU A 20 2.49 0.01 6.33
CA LEU A 20 1.58 0.96 6.98
C LEU A 20 0.28 0.30 7.43
N ILE A 21 -0.35 -0.49 6.55
CA ILE A 21 -1.59 -1.19 6.90
C ILE A 21 -1.33 -2.23 7.99
N TYR A 22 -0.24 -3.00 7.87
CA TYR A 22 0.14 -3.99 8.88
C TYR A 22 0.38 -3.36 10.25
N LEU A 23 1.14 -2.27 10.33
CA LEU A 23 1.39 -1.58 11.59
C LEU A 23 0.12 -0.96 12.17
N ALA A 24 -0.74 -0.36 11.35
CA ALA A 24 -2.00 0.19 11.82
C ALA A 24 -2.91 -0.90 12.38
N ALA A 25 -2.99 -2.06 11.72
CA ALA A 25 -3.73 -3.23 12.19
C ALA A 25 -3.16 -3.75 13.53
N ALA A 26 -1.84 -3.95 13.61
CA ALA A 26 -1.17 -4.47 14.80
C ALA A 26 -1.31 -3.56 16.03
N ASN A 27 -1.47 -2.24 15.82
CA ASN A 27 -1.67 -1.25 16.89
C ASN A 27 -3.15 -0.93 17.15
N ASN A 28 -4.10 -1.66 16.55
CA ASN A 28 -5.54 -1.39 16.64
C ASN A 28 -5.92 0.06 16.25
N ALA A 29 -5.20 0.64 15.28
CA ALA A 29 -5.43 2.00 14.79
C ALA A 29 -6.44 2.06 13.63
N LEU A 30 -6.99 0.92 13.22
CA LEU A 30 -8.02 0.78 12.18
C LEU A 30 -9.38 0.42 12.81
N SER A 31 -10.42 0.34 11.98
CA SER A 31 -11.77 -0.02 12.45
C SER A 31 -11.77 -1.41 13.10
N PRO A 32 -12.38 -1.62 14.28
CA PRO A 32 -12.46 -2.94 14.91
C PRO A 32 -13.18 -3.99 14.05
N ASP A 33 -14.18 -3.58 13.28
CA ASP A 33 -14.95 -4.49 12.40
C ASP A 33 -14.15 -4.90 11.15
N GLU A 34 -13.18 -4.07 10.75
CA GLU A 34 -12.36 -4.26 9.55
C GLU A 34 -10.90 -3.91 9.86
N PRO A 35 -10.23 -4.71 10.72
CA PRO A 35 -8.97 -4.34 11.36
C PRO A 35 -7.77 -4.33 10.41
N THR A 36 -7.92 -4.85 9.20
CA THR A 36 -6.89 -4.82 8.14
C THR A 36 -7.24 -3.90 6.98
N THR A 37 -8.32 -3.11 7.11
CA THR A 37 -8.79 -2.21 6.07
C THR A 37 -8.47 -0.76 6.42
N MET A 38 -7.74 -0.09 5.53
CA MET A 38 -7.35 1.30 5.65
C MET A 38 -8.05 2.15 4.59
N ASN A 39 -8.75 3.20 5.03
CA ASN A 39 -9.38 4.17 4.13
C ASN A 39 -8.31 4.99 3.39
N LYS A 40 -8.63 5.43 2.18
CA LYS A 40 -7.75 6.27 1.34
C LYS A 40 -7.16 7.44 2.12
N ASN A 41 -8.00 8.22 2.82
CA ASN A 41 -7.55 9.42 3.53
C ASN A 41 -6.51 9.08 4.60
N VAL A 42 -6.67 7.96 5.30
CA VAL A 42 -5.72 7.52 6.33
C VAL A 42 -4.40 7.12 5.70
N LEU A 43 -4.44 6.37 4.60
CA LEU A 43 -3.22 5.98 3.86
C LEU A 43 -2.48 7.20 3.32
N VAL A 44 -3.21 8.15 2.72
CA VAL A 44 -2.63 9.39 2.16
C VAL A 44 -1.97 10.21 3.26
N ILE A 45 -2.68 10.48 4.38
CA ILE A 45 -2.12 11.22 5.52
C ILE A 45 -0.88 10.54 6.08
N ALA A 46 -0.93 9.21 6.29
CA ALA A 46 0.23 8.47 6.79
C ALA A 46 1.46 8.57 5.86
N MET A 47 1.24 8.53 4.54
CA MET A 47 2.32 8.70 3.57
C MET A 47 2.83 10.15 3.48
N GLU A 48 1.95 11.14 3.64
CA GLU A 48 2.31 12.57 3.71
C GLU A 48 3.17 12.86 4.94
N ASP A 49 2.77 12.36 6.11
CA ASP A 49 3.51 12.52 7.37
C ASP A 49 4.91 11.92 7.28
N LEU A 50 5.04 10.79 6.59
CA LEU A 50 6.33 10.14 6.30
C LEU A 50 7.12 10.82 5.17
N LYS A 51 6.57 11.87 4.53
CA LYS A 51 7.15 12.57 3.36
C LYS A 51 7.45 11.62 2.19
N THR A 52 6.59 10.64 2.01
CA THR A 52 6.72 9.55 1.03
C THR A 52 5.52 9.45 0.09
N LEU A 53 4.51 10.31 0.22
CA LEU A 53 3.35 10.34 -0.67
C LEU A 53 3.82 10.46 -2.14
N PRO A 54 3.59 9.44 -2.98
CA PRO A 54 3.92 9.52 -4.38
C PRO A 54 2.83 10.29 -5.14
N ARG A 55 3.02 10.51 -6.44
CA ARG A 55 1.95 11.05 -7.28
C ARG A 55 0.76 10.08 -7.31
N ASP A 56 -0.44 10.60 -7.50
CA ASP A 56 -1.67 9.78 -7.54
C ASP A 56 -1.60 8.64 -8.56
N GLU A 57 -0.98 8.86 -9.73
CA GLU A 57 -0.77 7.82 -10.74
C GLU A 57 0.14 6.69 -10.22
N ASP A 58 1.22 7.02 -9.52
CA ASP A 58 2.15 6.06 -8.94
C ASP A 58 1.52 5.32 -7.75
N LEU A 59 0.74 6.01 -6.91
CA LEU A 59 -0.01 5.39 -5.80
C LEU A 59 -0.98 4.33 -6.35
N ARG A 60 -1.77 4.71 -7.37
CA ARG A 60 -2.70 3.80 -8.04
C ARG A 60 -1.98 2.64 -8.72
N ALA A 61 -0.84 2.88 -9.38
CA ALA A 61 -0.04 1.82 -9.99
C ALA A 61 0.52 0.83 -8.95
N ASN A 62 0.93 1.32 -7.77
CA ASN A 62 1.37 0.45 -6.67
C ASN A 62 0.22 -0.40 -6.14
N LEU A 63 -0.96 0.19 -5.91
CA LEU A 63 -2.14 -0.53 -5.45
C LEU A 63 -2.61 -1.59 -6.46
N ARG A 64 -2.63 -1.27 -7.76
CA ARG A 64 -2.95 -2.26 -8.81
C ARG A 64 -1.99 -3.44 -8.83
N TYR A 65 -0.69 -3.20 -8.65
CA TYR A 65 0.30 -4.28 -8.57
C TYR A 65 0.03 -5.18 -7.36
N LEU A 66 -0.19 -4.56 -6.19
CA LEU A 66 -0.42 -5.32 -4.95
C LEU A 66 -1.71 -6.14 -5.02
N GLU A 67 -2.75 -5.59 -5.65
CA GLU A 67 -4.03 -6.26 -5.85
C GLU A 67 -3.93 -7.40 -6.88
N ASP A 68 -3.28 -7.18 -8.02
CA ASP A 68 -3.06 -8.21 -9.04
C ASP A 68 -2.28 -9.42 -8.49
N LYS A 69 -1.36 -9.17 -7.55
CA LYS A 69 -0.64 -10.21 -6.82
C LYS A 69 -1.42 -10.84 -5.67
N GLY A 70 -2.59 -10.31 -5.34
CA GLY A 70 -3.43 -10.81 -4.25
C GLY A 70 -2.89 -10.51 -2.85
N TYR A 71 -2.04 -9.49 -2.68
CA TYR A 71 -1.53 -9.07 -1.36
C TYR A 71 -2.47 -8.11 -0.65
N VAL A 72 -3.29 -7.40 -1.42
CA VAL A 72 -4.33 -6.51 -0.92
C VAL A 72 -5.60 -6.69 -1.75
N GLN A 73 -6.73 -6.26 -1.20
CA GLN A 73 -7.96 -5.99 -1.94
C GLN A 73 -8.19 -4.48 -1.97
N VAL A 74 -8.55 -3.90 -3.12
CA VAL A 74 -8.79 -2.47 -3.25
C VAL A 74 -10.22 -2.23 -3.73
N GLU A 75 -10.95 -1.35 -3.04
CA GLU A 75 -12.23 -0.86 -3.53
C GLU A 75 -11.98 0.38 -4.41
N TRP A 76 -11.99 0.18 -5.71
CA TRP A 76 -11.87 1.25 -6.69
C TRP A 76 -13.18 2.04 -6.84
N THR A 77 -13.08 3.32 -7.16
CA THR A 77 -14.24 4.14 -7.52
C THR A 77 -14.71 3.80 -8.94
N HIS A 78 -16.04 3.82 -9.14
CA HIS A 78 -16.67 3.59 -10.44
C HIS A 78 -17.08 4.90 -11.16
N ASP A 79 -16.52 6.03 -10.73
CA ASP A 79 -16.82 7.38 -11.24
C ASP A 79 -15.93 7.78 -12.44
N GLY A 80 -15.12 6.86 -12.95
CA GLY A 80 -14.22 7.09 -14.09
C GLY A 80 -12.88 7.74 -13.71
N THR A 81 -12.67 8.14 -12.45
CA THR A 81 -11.38 8.70 -11.99
C THR A 81 -10.30 7.62 -11.82
N GLY A 82 -10.72 6.36 -11.62
CA GLY A 82 -9.83 5.24 -11.31
C GLY A 82 -9.16 5.37 -9.95
N ASP A 83 -9.78 6.13 -9.04
CA ASP A 83 -9.36 6.33 -7.65
C ASP A 83 -9.85 5.18 -6.76
N PHE A 84 -9.53 5.21 -5.47
CA PHE A 84 -9.92 4.14 -4.53
C PHE A 84 -10.52 4.69 -3.24
N LYS A 85 -11.39 3.91 -2.59
CA LYS A 85 -12.01 4.26 -1.30
C LYS A 85 -11.21 3.71 -0.13
N TRP A 86 -10.81 2.45 -0.22
CA TRP A 86 -10.07 1.76 0.83
C TRP A 86 -9.20 0.65 0.25
N VAL A 87 -8.23 0.20 1.05
CA VAL A 87 -7.37 -0.94 0.78
C VAL A 87 -7.36 -1.87 1.99
N LYS A 88 -7.53 -3.17 1.75
CA LYS A 88 -7.53 -4.22 2.77
C LYS A 88 -6.31 -5.10 2.61
N LEU A 89 -5.54 -5.27 3.67
CA LEU A 89 -4.41 -6.20 3.70
C LEU A 89 -4.93 -7.64 3.78
N LEU A 90 -4.42 -8.50 2.88
CA LEU A 90 -4.75 -9.92 2.83
C LEU A 90 -3.66 -10.77 3.50
N PRO A 91 -3.92 -12.04 3.87
CA PRO A 91 -2.96 -12.89 4.56
C PRO A 91 -1.60 -13.02 3.83
N SER A 92 -1.61 -13.16 2.51
CA SER A 92 -0.40 -13.20 1.67
C SER A 92 0.42 -11.90 1.73
N GLY A 93 -0.24 -10.76 1.90
CA GLY A 93 0.41 -9.47 2.13
C GLY A 93 1.06 -9.40 3.51
N THR A 94 0.41 -9.97 4.53
CA THR A 94 1.00 -10.12 5.86
C THR A 94 2.25 -11.00 5.82
N ASP A 95 2.20 -12.14 5.14
CA ASP A 95 3.34 -13.06 4.97
C ASP A 95 4.56 -12.35 4.35
N LEU A 96 4.34 -11.42 3.43
CA LEU A 96 5.41 -10.60 2.85
C LEU A 96 6.02 -9.64 3.86
N VAL A 97 5.20 -8.94 4.65
CA VAL A 97 5.67 -7.98 5.66
C VAL A 97 6.45 -8.69 6.75
N GLU A 98 6.02 -9.88 7.15
CA GLU A 98 6.67 -10.72 8.16
C GLU A 98 7.92 -11.45 7.64
N GLY A 99 8.12 -11.46 6.32
CA GLY A 99 9.27 -12.08 5.67
C GLY A 99 9.16 -13.60 5.51
N SER A 100 7.96 -14.16 5.69
CA SER A 100 7.63 -15.56 5.39
C SER A 100 7.69 -15.85 3.88
N THR A 101 7.43 -14.83 3.05
CA THR A 101 7.58 -14.88 1.59
C THR A 101 8.29 -13.63 1.06
N THR A 102 8.66 -13.62 -0.23
CA THR A 102 9.31 -12.47 -0.87
C THR A 102 8.75 -12.23 -2.27
N ASP A 103 8.73 -10.97 -2.70
CA ASP A 103 8.34 -10.56 -4.05
C ASP A 103 9.41 -9.61 -4.62
N PRO A 104 10.05 -9.93 -5.77
CA PRO A 104 11.08 -9.08 -6.37
C PRO A 104 10.63 -7.66 -6.74
N GLY A 105 9.32 -7.46 -6.88
CA GLY A 105 8.64 -6.19 -7.15
C GLY A 105 8.29 -5.38 -5.91
N ILE A 106 8.71 -5.81 -4.72
CA ILE A 106 8.44 -5.14 -3.44
C ILE A 106 9.77 -4.99 -2.68
N LEU A 107 10.00 -3.81 -2.13
CA LEU A 107 11.15 -3.53 -1.27
C LEU A 107 10.64 -2.99 0.06
N PHE A 108 10.90 -3.73 1.13
CA PHE A 108 10.74 -3.23 2.50
C PHE A 108 12.00 -2.49 2.90
N GLN A 109 11.85 -1.25 3.37
CA GLN A 109 12.96 -0.57 4.02
C GLN A 109 13.23 -1.29 5.34
N ARG A 110 14.42 -1.89 5.47
CA ARG A 110 14.86 -2.49 6.74
C ARG A 110 14.88 -1.41 7.81
N ARG A 111 14.30 -1.71 8.97
CA ARG A 111 14.53 -0.91 10.18
C ARG A 111 16.04 -0.87 10.43
N GLN A 112 16.63 0.32 10.44
CA GLN A 112 17.96 0.53 11.03
C GLN A 112 17.82 0.56 12.55
#